data_AF-A0A821JDV1-F1
#
_entry.id   AF-A0A821JDV1-F1
#
_cell.length_a   1.000
_cell.length_b   1.000
_cell.length_c   1.000
_cell.angle_alpha   90.00
_cell.angle_beta   90.00
_cell.angle_gamma   90.00
#
_symmetry.space_group_name_H-M   'P 1'
#
loop_
_entity.id
_entity.type
_entity.pdbx_description
1 polymer ?
#
loop_
_entity_poly.entity_id
_entity_poly.type
_entity_poly.pdbx_seq_one_letter_code
_entity_poly.pdbx_strand_id
1 'polypeptide(L)' 'GGCGKSSMLAKIAADSSSWFPPKQYNPIRLIRFLGTTPDSSSIGPLLRSVCQQLCFLYQVPDNTIPVELSQLINYFKRLL' A
#
# COMPACT_ATOMS: atom_id res chain seq x y z
N GLY A 1 21.41 -1.63 -7.94
CA GLY A 1 21.35 -2.06 -9.35
C GLY A 1 20.28 -1.28 -10.10
N GLY A 2 20.70 -0.35 -10.97
CA GLY A 2 19.87 0.69 -11.59
C GLY A 2 19.29 0.37 -12.98
N CYS A 3 18.87 -0.87 -13.25
CA CYS A 3 18.28 -1.24 -14.55
C CYS A 3 16.85 -0.68 -14.80
N GLY A 4 16.45 0.40 -14.11
CA GLY A 4 15.21 1.12 -14.42
C GLY A 4 13.90 0.53 -13.87
N LYS A 5 13.93 -0.58 -13.09
CA LYS A 5 12.71 -1.22 -12.54
C LYS A 5 11.79 -0.25 -11.79
N SER A 6 12.35 0.55 -10.88
CA SER A 6 11.57 1.52 -10.11
C SER A 6 10.99 2.62 -10.99
N SER A 7 11.75 3.07 -12.00
CA SER A 7 11.29 4.05 -12.99
C SER A 7 10.16 3.50 -13.87
N MET A 8 10.27 2.23 -14.26
CA MET A 8 9.23 1.53 -15.02
C MET A 8 7.96 1.36 -14.18
N LEU A 9 8.07 1.00 -12.90
CA LEU A 9 6.93 0.93 -11.99
C LEU A 9 6.25 2.29 -11.81
N ALA A 10 7.04 3.37 -11.64
CA ALA A 10 6.52 4.73 -11.54
C ALA A 10 5.78 5.15 -12.81
N LYS A 11 6.32 4.82 -13.99
CA LYS A 11 5.67 5.07 -15.29
C LYS A 11 4.35 4.32 -15.41
N ILE A 12 4.33 3.03 -15.10
CA ILE A 12 3.10 2.22 -15.08
C ILE A 12 2.04 2.87 -14.19
N ALA A 13 2.42 3.30 -12.99
CA ALA A 13 1.47 3.88 -12.07
C ALA A 13 0.91 5.23 -12.55
N ALA A 14 1.72 6.04 -13.24
CA ALA A 14 1.28 7.28 -13.87
C ALA A 14 0.27 7.04 -15.01
N ASP A 15 0.50 6.02 -15.82
CA ASP A 15 -0.32 5.72 -17.01
C ASP A 15 -1.54 4.84 -16.70
N SER A 16 -1.54 4.12 -15.56
CA SER A 16 -2.56 3.12 -15.23
C SER A 16 -4.00 3.63 -15.11
N SER A 17 -4.20 4.94 -14.96
CA SER A 17 -5.53 5.53 -14.85
C SER A 17 -6.36 5.34 -16.11
N SER A 18 -5.73 5.36 -17.30
CA SER A 18 -6.42 5.19 -18.58
C SER A 18 -6.80 3.73 -18.88
N TRP A 19 -6.31 2.78 -18.09
CA TRP A 19 -6.63 1.36 -18.27
C TRP A 19 -8.04 1.01 -17.78
N PHE A 20 -8.64 1.89 -16.99
CA PHE A 20 -9.98 1.73 -16.45
C PHE A 20 -10.95 2.69 -17.15
N PRO A 21 -12.14 2.24 -17.55
CA PRO A 21 -13.17 3.12 -18.11
C PRO A 21 -13.47 4.31 -17.17
N PRO A 22 -13.20 5.57 -17.57
CA PRO A 22 -13.18 6.72 -16.66
C PRO A 22 -14.52 7.02 -15.96
N LYS A 23 -15.62 6.55 -16.56
CA LYS A 23 -16.99 6.80 -16.06
C LYS A 23 -17.53 5.66 -15.19
N GLN A 24 -16.79 4.56 -15.06
CA GLN A 24 -17.27 3.35 -14.39
C GLN A 24 -16.43 3.00 -13.15
N TYR A 25 -15.14 3.31 -13.16
CA TYR A 25 -14.24 2.98 -12.06
C TYR A 25 -13.29 4.13 -11.74
N ASN A 26 -13.06 4.38 -10.46
CA ASN A 26 -12.01 5.27 -9.97
C ASN A 26 -11.02 4.48 -9.09
N PRO A 27 -9.96 3.90 -9.67
CA PRO A 27 -9.06 3.01 -8.96
C PRO A 27 -8.21 3.79 -7.94
N ILE A 28 -8.18 3.31 -6.70
CA ILE A 28 -7.24 3.75 -5.69
C ILE A 28 -5.89 3.07 -5.93
N ARG A 29 -4.81 3.86 -5.96
CA ARG A 29 -3.45 3.38 -6.24
C ARG A 29 -2.56 3.60 -5.03
N LEU A 30 -1.90 2.54 -4.58
CA LEU A 30 -0.93 2.58 -3.49
C LEU A 30 0.38 1.97 -3.98
N ILE A 31 1.42 2.80 -4.14
CA ILE A 31 2.72 2.42 -4.70
C ILE A 31 3.75 2.48 -3.58
N ARG A 32 4.59 1.45 -3.45
CA ARG A 32 5.62 1.38 -2.41
C ARG A 32 6.98 0.98 -2.99
N PHE A 33 8.01 1.71 -2.58
CA PHE A 33 9.40 1.37 -2.85
C PHE A 33 10.04 0.85 -1.56
N LEU A 34 10.19 -0.47 -1.46
CA LEU A 34 10.71 -1.13 -0.26
C LEU A 34 12.21 -0.87 -0.09
N GLY A 35 12.67 -0.75 1.16
CA GLY A 35 14.08 -0.56 1.49
C GLY A 35 14.67 0.79 1.07
N THR A 36 13.83 1.77 0.69
CA THR A 36 14.29 3.14 0.34
C THR A 36 14.19 4.12 1.52
N THR A 37 13.32 3.81 2.49
CA THR A 37 13.13 4.56 3.75
C THR A 37 13.09 3.58 4.94
N PRO A 38 13.51 3.98 6.16
CA PRO A 38 13.60 3.08 7.31
C PRO A 38 12.30 2.30 7.62
N ASP A 39 11.15 2.97 7.55
CA ASP A 39 9.84 2.35 7.81
C ASP A 39 9.40 1.35 6.73
N SER A 40 10.04 1.40 5.56
CA SER A 40 9.82 0.44 4.47
C SER A 40 10.77 -0.77 4.49
N SER A 41 11.63 -0.85 5.51
CA SER A 41 12.67 -1.89 5.66
C SER A 41 12.27 -3.00 6.65
N SER A 42 11.23 -2.80 7.45
CA SER A 42 10.70 -3.79 8.41
C SER A 42 9.23 -4.08 8.14
N ILE A 43 8.86 -5.35 8.16
CA ILE A 43 7.51 -5.82 7.75
C ILE A 43 6.38 -5.25 8.62
N GLY A 44 6.58 -5.10 9.94
CA GLY A 44 5.59 -4.52 10.85
C GLY A 44 5.22 -3.07 10.50
N PRO A 45 6.18 -2.13 10.57
CA PRO A 45 5.96 -0.74 10.16
C PRO A 45 5.45 -0.61 8.71
N LEU A 46 5.97 -1.42 7.79
CA LEU A 46 5.52 -1.43 6.40
C LEU A 46 4.02 -1.75 6.30
N LEU A 47 3.59 -2.90 6.81
CA LEU A 47 2.18 -3.32 6.73
C LEU A 47 1.26 -2.36 7.47
N ARG A 48 1.68 -1.86 8.65
CA ARG A 48 0.92 -0.84 9.39
C ARG A 48 0.73 0.42 8.56
N SER A 49 1.79 0.92 7.92
CA SER A 49 1.71 2.12 7.09
C SER A 49 0.81 1.92 5.87
N VAL A 50 0.72 0.70 5.32
CA VAL A 50 -0.22 0.38 4.22
C VAL A 50 -1.65 0.43 4.72
N CYS A 51 -1.94 -0.16 5.88
CA CYS A 51 -3.26 -0.08 6.50
C CYS A 51 -3.67 1.39 6.78
N GLN A 52 -2.76 2.20 7.32
CA GLN A 52 -3.02 3.63 7.59
C GLN A 52 -3.31 4.43 6.32
N GLN A 53 -2.55 4.19 5.25
CA GLN A 53 -2.81 4.84 3.95
C GLN A 53 -4.17 4.43 3.37
N LEU A 54 -4.55 3.16 3.51
CA LEU A 54 -5.88 2.70 3.10
C LEU A 54 -6.96 3.39 3.94
N CYS A 55 -6.80 3.46 5.26
CA CYS A 55 -7.73 4.19 6.14
C CYS A 55 -7.91 5.64 5.70
N PHE A 56 -6.82 6.34 5.40
CA PHE A 56 -6.85 7.69 4.86
C PHE A 56 -7.59 7.79 3.51
N LEU A 57 -7.28 6.90 2.56
CA LEU A 57 -7.89 6.92 1.22
C LEU A 57 -9.39 6.62 1.24
N TYR A 58 -9.83 5.74 2.13
CA TYR A 58 -11.24 5.37 2.31
C TYR A 58 -11.96 6.21 3.37
N GLN A 59 -11.29 7.19 3.99
CA GLN A 59 -11.85 8.05 5.04
C GLN A 59 -12.44 7.24 6.21
N VAL A 60 -11.76 6.16 6.61
CA VAL A 60 -12.13 5.35 7.77
C VAL A 60 -11.12 5.56 8.92
N PRO A 61 -11.55 5.44 10.19
CA PRO A 61 -10.65 5.53 11.33
C PRO A 61 -9.51 4.50 11.26
N ASP A 62 -8.32 4.86 11.73
CA ASP A 62 -7.14 4.00 11.79
C ASP A 62 -6.88 3.42 13.19
N ASN A 63 -7.76 3.74 14.15
CA ASN A 63 -7.66 3.37 15.57
C ASN A 63 -7.72 1.86 15.83
N THR A 64 -8.23 1.07 14.87
CA THR A 64 -8.30 -0.39 14.98
C THR A 64 -7.07 -1.10 14.40
N ILE A 65 -6.11 -0.37 13.82
CA ILE A 65 -4.91 -0.99 13.22
C ILE A 65 -3.99 -1.48 14.35
N PRO A 66 -3.68 -2.79 14.40
CA PRO A 66 -2.78 -3.32 15.42
C PRO A 66 -1.36 -2.75 15.28
N VAL A 67 -0.72 -2.47 16.43
CA VAL A 67 0.68 -1.99 16.49
C VAL A 67 1.66 -3.13 16.27
N GLU A 68 1.38 -4.28 16.91
CA GLU A 68 2.25 -5.44 16.90
C GLU A 68 2.03 -6.31 15.65
N LEU A 69 3.11 -6.75 15.02
CA LEU A 69 3.06 -7.60 13.83
C LEU A 69 2.29 -8.90 14.08
N SER A 70 2.43 -9.51 15.25
CA SER A 70 1.73 -10.75 15.62
C SER A 70 0.21 -10.56 15.65
N GLN A 71 -0.26 -9.41 16.15
CA GLN A 71 -1.68 -9.06 16.17
C GLN A 71 -2.20 -8.81 14.76
N LEU A 72 -1.40 -8.15 13.91
CA LEU A 72 -1.75 -7.92 12.51
C LEU A 72 -1.85 -9.23 11.72
N ILE A 73 -0.92 -10.16 11.90
CA ILE A 73 -0.95 -11.50 11.30
C ILE A 73 -2.20 -12.26 11.76
N ASN A 74 -2.50 -12.25 13.06
CA ASN A 74 -3.68 -12.90 13.60
C ASN A 74 -4.99 -12.28 13.08
N TYR A 75 -5.02 -10.96 12.88
CA TYR A 75 -6.14 -10.26 12.27
C TYR A 75 -6.37 -10.73 10.83
N PHE A 76 -5.32 -10.77 10.00
CA PHE A 76 -5.45 -11.25 8.62
C PHE A 76 -5.88 -12.71 8.52
N LYS A 77 -5.42 -13.58 9.44
CA LYS A 77 -5.87 -14.97 9.51
C LYS A 77 -7.37 -15.13 9.79
N ARG A 78 -8.02 -14.13 10.40
CA ARG A 78 -9.48 -14.16 10.65
C ARG A 78 -10.32 -13.68 9.45
N LEU A 79 -9.67 -13.08 8.45
CA LEU A 79 -10.33 -12.56 7.24
C LEU A 79 -10.32 -13.57 6.08
N LEU A 80 -9.60 -14.68 6.23
CA LEU A 80 -9.54 -15.82 5.29
C LEU A 80 -10.39 -16.96 5.83
#